data_AF-F4XIJ8-F1
#
_entry.id   AF-F4XIJ8-F1
#
_cell.length_a   1.000
_cell.length_b   1.000
_cell.length_c   1.000
_cell.angle_alpha   90.00
_cell.angle_beta   90.00
_cell.angle_gamma   90.00
#
_symmetry.space_group_name_H-M   'P 1'
#
loop_
_entity.id
_entity.type
_entity.pdbx_description
1 polymer ?
#
loop_
_entity_poly.entity_id
_entity_poly.type
_entity_poly.pdbx_seq_one_letter_code
_entity_poly.pdbx_strand_id
1 'polypeptide(L)'
;MECCGNEAKAFQHGKNMLPQREYPKLIRRALMHFPTRYFLLVPATVLMSLLTVSCSGKKVECQKIIEVANQAVEEAKTLTNGGESSDPEAMLQAANAMEGASQDMESIIVKDEQLQDYQAGFIKMYRNTSKATRDFVEAFNKQDRSAAEEALSNLQKATTPEPKLVADINTYCSAN
;
A
#
# COMPACT_ATOMS: atom_id res chain seq x y z
N MET A 1 -11.88 26.28 8.25
CA MET A 1 -13.24 26.05 7.74
C MET A 1 -13.16 26.27 6.24
N GLU A 2 -13.61 25.26 5.49
CA GLU A 2 -13.91 25.27 4.04
C GLU A 2 -12.79 25.61 3.05
N CYS A 3 -12.39 24.60 2.26
CA CYS A 3 -12.18 24.78 0.83
C CYS A 3 -12.46 23.46 0.09
N CYS A 4 -13.30 23.59 -0.94
CA CYS A 4 -13.57 22.69 -2.06
C CYS A 4 -14.60 21.56 -1.85
N GLY A 5 -15.86 21.93 -2.06
CA GLY A 5 -16.81 21.09 -2.78
C GLY A 5 -16.69 21.25 -4.29
N ASN A 6 -16.88 20.15 -5.04
CA ASN A 6 -17.81 20.01 -6.17
C ASN A 6 -17.64 18.60 -6.77
N GLU A 7 -18.66 17.75 -6.67
CA GLU A 7 -19.78 17.57 -7.61
C GLU A 7 -19.42 16.73 -8.85
N ALA A 8 -19.96 15.51 -8.84
CA ALA A 8 -20.09 14.62 -9.96
C ALA A 8 -21.40 14.91 -10.71
N LYS A 9 -21.38 14.91 -12.06
CA LYS A 9 -22.24 14.04 -12.91
C LYS A 9 -22.23 14.41 -14.40
N ALA A 10 -22.38 13.34 -15.18
CA ALA A 10 -23.16 13.17 -16.40
C ALA A 10 -22.55 13.52 -17.77
N PHE A 11 -22.34 12.41 -18.50
CA PHE A 11 -22.21 12.25 -19.94
C PHE A 11 -23.61 12.07 -20.54
N GLN A 12 -23.95 12.78 -21.63
CA GLN A 12 -24.51 12.22 -22.88
C GLN A 12 -25.06 13.27 -23.87
N HIS A 13 -24.90 12.90 -25.14
CA HIS A 13 -25.68 13.19 -26.36
C HIS A 13 -25.63 14.57 -27.04
N GLY A 14 -25.22 14.51 -28.31
CA GLY A 14 -25.00 15.67 -29.19
C GLY A 14 -26.14 16.00 -30.15
N LYS A 15 -25.86 16.97 -31.04
CA LYS A 15 -26.60 17.27 -32.28
C LYS A 15 -25.67 17.88 -33.33
N ASN A 16 -26.01 17.62 -34.59
CA ASN A 16 -25.30 17.91 -35.83
C ASN A 16 -25.37 19.37 -36.33
N MET A 17 -24.47 19.67 -37.29
CA MET A 17 -24.64 20.43 -38.54
C MET A 17 -24.21 21.92 -38.69
N LEU A 18 -23.18 22.09 -39.56
CA LEU A 18 -22.97 23.10 -40.65
C LEU A 18 -22.36 24.49 -40.29
N PRO A 19 -21.86 25.28 -41.28
CA PRO A 19 -20.71 25.05 -42.18
C PRO A 19 -19.72 26.26 -42.26
N GLN A 20 -18.64 26.07 -43.02
CA GLN A 20 -17.54 26.98 -43.45
C GLN A 20 -17.81 28.50 -43.55
N ARG A 21 -16.81 29.32 -43.14
CA ARG A 21 -16.49 30.62 -43.75
C ARG A 21 -15.03 31.05 -43.57
N GLU A 22 -14.35 31.14 -44.71
CA GLU A 22 -13.27 32.03 -45.20
C GLU A 22 -12.26 32.74 -44.27
N TYR A 23 -10.99 32.62 -44.69
CA TYR A 23 -9.80 33.41 -44.33
C TYR A 23 -9.87 34.88 -44.80
N PRO A 24 -9.02 35.77 -44.24
CA PRO A 24 -7.88 36.21 -45.05
C PRO A 24 -6.53 36.27 -44.30
N LYS A 25 -5.49 36.14 -45.12
CA LYS A 25 -4.06 36.32 -44.83
C LYS A 25 -3.72 37.81 -44.58
N LEU A 26 -2.47 37.99 -44.15
CA LEU A 26 -1.62 39.20 -44.10
C LEU A 26 -1.62 39.80 -42.68
N ILE A 27 -0.47 40.04 -42.04
CA ILE A 27 0.49 41.08 -42.44
C ILE A 27 1.85 40.87 -41.73
N ARG A 28 2.91 40.97 -42.56
CA ARG A 28 4.28 41.51 -42.36
C ARG A 28 5.26 40.94 -41.31
N ARG A 29 6.35 40.43 -41.89
CA ARG A 29 7.77 40.57 -41.49
C ARG A 29 8.09 41.86 -40.71
N ALA A 30 8.87 41.70 -39.64
CA ALA A 30 10.03 42.55 -39.37
C ALA A 30 11.11 41.73 -38.64
N LEU A 31 12.19 41.42 -39.35
CA LEU A 31 13.48 41.04 -38.80
C LEU A 31 14.14 42.32 -38.29
N MET A 32 14.53 42.37 -37.01
CA MET A 32 15.70 43.13 -36.60
C MET A 32 16.51 42.32 -35.59
N HIS A 33 17.77 42.17 -35.95
CA HIS A 33 18.85 41.47 -35.31
C HIS A 33 19.74 42.52 -34.62
N PHE A 34 20.59 42.07 -33.68
CA PHE A 34 21.69 42.78 -32.98
C PHE A 34 21.34 43.57 -31.70
N PRO A 35 22.26 43.66 -30.72
CA PRO A 35 23.17 42.63 -30.22
C PRO A 35 23.33 42.58 -28.68
N THR A 36 23.91 41.46 -28.29
CA THR A 36 24.69 41.11 -27.09
C THR A 36 25.47 42.28 -26.46
N ARG A 37 25.18 42.58 -25.18
CA ARG A 37 26.13 42.87 -24.08
C ARG A 37 25.38 43.45 -22.88
N TYR A 38 24.98 42.59 -21.95
CA TYR A 38 24.78 43.01 -20.56
C TYR A 38 25.54 42.06 -19.65
N PHE A 39 26.70 42.56 -19.23
CA PHE A 39 27.58 42.01 -18.24
C PHE A 39 27.00 42.42 -16.89
N LEU A 40 26.20 41.57 -16.25
CA LEU A 40 25.84 41.71 -14.85
C LEU A 40 25.84 40.33 -14.19
N LEU A 41 26.79 40.16 -13.28
CA LEU A 41 26.86 39.09 -12.30
C LEU A 41 25.51 38.96 -11.56
N VAL A 42 24.81 37.86 -11.78
CA VAL A 42 23.69 37.44 -10.94
C VAL A 42 24.20 36.27 -10.08
N PRO A 43 24.12 36.34 -8.74
CA PRO A 43 24.54 35.25 -7.89
C PRO A 43 23.65 34.03 -8.13
N ALA A 44 24.30 32.87 -8.27
CA ALA A 44 23.63 31.58 -8.30
C ALA A 44 23.01 31.29 -6.93
N THR A 45 21.70 31.45 -6.80
CA THR A 45 20.95 30.86 -5.69
C THR A 45 19.93 29.88 -6.26
N VAL A 46 20.39 28.66 -6.50
CA VAL A 46 19.49 27.51 -6.72
C VAL A 46 19.03 27.05 -5.34
N LEU A 47 17.99 27.69 -4.80
CA LEU A 47 17.23 27.17 -3.67
C LEU A 47 16.12 26.28 -4.21
N MET A 48 16.50 25.07 -4.66
CA MET A 48 15.54 24.01 -4.97
C MET A 48 15.21 23.23 -3.70
N SER A 49 14.47 23.87 -2.79
CA SER A 49 13.78 23.16 -1.71
C SER A 49 12.41 22.70 -2.23
N LEU A 50 12.40 21.73 -3.14
CA LEU A 50 11.20 20.98 -3.48
C LEU A 50 10.99 19.92 -2.40
N LEU A 51 10.44 20.32 -1.25
CA LEU A 51 9.75 19.39 -0.37
C LEU A 51 8.40 19.06 -1.01
N THR A 52 8.43 18.26 -2.09
CA THR A 52 7.22 17.59 -2.56
C THR A 52 6.90 16.51 -1.55
N VAL A 53 6.20 16.89 -0.48
CA VAL A 53 5.44 15.93 0.31
C VAL A 53 4.38 15.40 -0.66
N SER A 54 4.69 14.31 -1.37
CA SER A 54 3.71 13.66 -2.23
C SER A 54 2.73 12.95 -1.30
N CYS A 55 1.73 13.71 -0.83
CA CYS A 55 0.62 13.20 -0.04
C CYS A 55 -0.12 12.06 -0.77
N SER A 56 0.01 11.99 -2.11
CA SER A 56 -0.45 10.87 -2.92
C SER A 56 0.32 9.57 -2.70
N GLY A 57 1.62 9.62 -2.37
CA GLY A 57 2.47 8.44 -2.17
C GLY A 57 2.09 7.65 -0.92
N LYS A 58 2.06 8.32 0.24
CA LYS A 58 1.66 7.73 1.53
C LYS A 58 0.31 7.04 1.45
N LYS A 59 -0.70 7.70 0.85
CA LYS A 59 -2.05 7.14 0.73
C LYS A 59 -2.07 5.83 -0.07
N VAL A 60 -1.31 5.75 -1.16
CA VAL A 60 -1.20 4.54 -1.98
C VAL A 60 -0.46 3.43 -1.23
N GLU A 61 0.61 3.77 -0.51
CA GLU A 61 1.36 2.80 0.31
C GLU A 61 0.48 2.21 1.43
N CYS A 62 -0.25 3.07 2.15
CA CYS A 62 -1.26 2.68 3.15
C CYS A 62 -2.28 1.68 2.58
N GLN A 63 -2.87 2.02 1.42
CA GLN A 63 -3.87 1.16 0.79
C GLN A 63 -3.31 -0.23 0.50
N LYS A 64 -2.10 -0.33 -0.05
CA LYS A 64 -1.49 -1.62 -0.40
C LYS A 64 -1.22 -2.49 0.83
N ILE A 65 -0.68 -1.92 1.90
CA ILE A 65 -0.40 -2.68 3.13
C ILE A 65 -1.71 -3.18 3.74
N ILE A 66 -2.72 -2.32 3.84
CA ILE A 66 -4.03 -2.68 4.40
C ILE A 66 -4.73 -3.74 3.54
N GLU A 67 -4.60 -3.67 2.22
CA GLU A 67 -5.19 -4.65 1.30
C GLU A 67 -4.60 -6.05 1.53
N VAL A 68 -3.27 -6.19 1.54
CA VAL A 68 -2.62 -7.48 1.84
C VAL A 68 -3.01 -7.97 3.23
N ALA A 69 -3.04 -7.07 4.22
CA ALA A 69 -3.39 -7.46 5.58
C ALA A 69 -4.82 -8.00 5.71
N ASN A 70 -5.78 -7.36 5.03
CA ASN A 70 -7.17 -7.81 5.00
C ASN A 70 -7.33 -9.14 4.24
N GLN A 71 -6.64 -9.29 3.10
CA GLN A 71 -6.64 -10.54 2.32
C GLN A 71 -6.10 -11.71 3.14
N ALA A 72 -4.99 -11.52 3.86
CA ALA A 72 -4.41 -12.55 4.71
C ALA A 72 -5.38 -13.05 5.79
N VAL A 73 -6.08 -12.12 6.46
CA VAL A 73 -7.08 -12.46 7.49
C VAL A 73 -8.27 -13.20 6.90
N GLU A 74 -8.79 -12.75 5.76
CA GLU A 74 -9.94 -13.37 5.09
C GLU A 74 -9.62 -14.77 4.59
N GLU A 75 -8.46 -14.96 3.97
CA GLU A 75 -8.01 -16.24 3.47
C GLU A 75 -7.80 -17.24 4.63
N ALA A 76 -7.10 -16.84 5.69
CA ALA A 76 -6.91 -17.71 6.84
C ALA A 76 -8.23 -18.07 7.55
N LYS A 77 -9.17 -17.13 7.68
CA LYS A 77 -10.51 -17.42 8.22
C LYS A 77 -11.25 -18.42 7.34
N THR A 78 -11.20 -18.26 6.03
CA THR A 78 -11.86 -19.16 5.07
C THR A 78 -11.31 -20.57 5.19
N LEU A 79 -9.98 -20.71 5.24
CA LEU A 79 -9.29 -22.01 5.32
C LEU A 79 -9.53 -22.71 6.66
N THR A 80 -9.65 -21.96 7.76
CA THR A 80 -9.72 -22.51 9.13
C THR A 80 -11.12 -22.50 9.74
N ASN A 81 -12.17 -22.21 8.97
CA ASN A 81 -13.53 -22.00 9.51
C ASN A 81 -13.54 -21.00 10.67
N GLY A 82 -12.92 -19.84 10.46
CA GLY A 82 -12.81 -18.78 11.48
C GLY A 82 -11.82 -19.09 12.61
N GLY A 83 -10.91 -20.05 12.43
CA GLY A 83 -9.93 -20.48 13.44
C GLY A 83 -10.36 -21.68 14.28
N GLU A 84 -11.51 -22.30 13.96
CA GLU A 84 -12.06 -23.45 14.71
C GLU A 84 -11.69 -24.82 14.11
N SER A 85 -11.04 -24.84 12.94
CA SER A 85 -10.66 -26.09 12.29
C SER A 85 -9.63 -26.87 13.11
N SER A 86 -9.90 -28.16 13.32
CA SER A 86 -8.96 -29.14 13.86
C SER A 86 -8.30 -30.00 12.77
N ASP A 87 -8.58 -29.72 11.49
CA ASP A 87 -8.00 -30.44 10.37
C ASP A 87 -6.56 -29.96 10.12
N PRO A 88 -5.54 -30.84 10.26
CA PRO A 88 -4.15 -30.47 10.03
C PRO A 88 -3.89 -29.93 8.61
N GLU A 89 -4.60 -30.40 7.60
CA GLU A 89 -4.44 -29.90 6.22
C GLU A 89 -4.91 -28.45 6.11
N ALA A 90 -6.08 -28.12 6.66
CA ALA A 90 -6.58 -26.76 6.73
C ALA A 90 -5.61 -25.82 7.47
N MET A 91 -4.98 -26.29 8.56
CA MET A 91 -3.96 -25.54 9.28
C MET A 91 -2.70 -25.30 8.43
N LEU A 92 -2.24 -26.30 7.68
CA LEU A 92 -1.11 -26.14 6.76
C LEU A 92 -1.41 -25.18 5.62
N GLN A 93 -2.62 -25.21 5.08
CA GLN A 93 -3.06 -24.26 4.06
C GLN A 93 -3.09 -22.84 4.62
N ALA A 94 -3.59 -22.65 5.84
CA ALA A 94 -3.55 -21.34 6.51
C ALA A 94 -2.11 -20.86 6.76
N ALA A 95 -1.20 -21.77 7.13
CA ALA A 95 0.22 -21.43 7.23
C ALA A 95 0.81 -21.00 5.89
N ASN A 96 0.43 -21.65 4.78
CA ASN A 96 0.87 -21.27 3.44
C ASN A 96 0.32 -19.89 3.03
N ALA A 97 -0.95 -19.61 3.31
CA ALA A 97 -1.54 -18.29 3.09
C ALA A 97 -0.80 -17.19 3.86
N MET A 98 -0.43 -17.44 5.13
CA MET A 98 0.37 -16.50 5.92
C MET A 98 1.76 -16.28 5.33
N GLU A 99 2.45 -17.33 4.88
CA GLU A 99 3.75 -17.17 4.23
C GLU A 99 3.61 -16.37 2.93
N GLY A 100 2.60 -16.66 2.11
CA GLY A 100 2.27 -15.90 0.90
C GLY A 100 2.02 -14.43 1.19
N ALA A 101 1.18 -14.13 2.18
CA ALA A 101 0.91 -12.76 2.63
C ALA A 101 2.18 -12.03 3.09
N SER A 102 3.15 -12.74 3.70
CA SER A 102 4.44 -12.15 4.06
C SER A 102 5.25 -11.75 2.83
N GLN A 103 5.22 -12.56 1.77
CA GLN A 103 5.93 -12.30 0.52
C GLN A 103 5.26 -11.18 -0.28
N ASP A 104 3.93 -11.18 -0.33
CA ASP A 104 3.15 -10.10 -0.94
C ASP A 104 3.41 -8.78 -0.21
N MET A 105 3.45 -8.81 1.12
CA MET A 105 3.77 -7.64 1.94
C MET A 105 5.19 -7.13 1.64
N GLU A 106 6.20 -8.01 1.53
CA GLU A 106 7.57 -7.65 1.16
C GLU A 106 7.69 -7.04 -0.25
N SER A 107 6.82 -7.42 -1.17
CA SER A 107 6.83 -6.90 -2.54
C SER A 107 6.36 -5.43 -2.64
N ILE A 108 5.72 -4.91 -1.59
CA ILE A 108 5.26 -3.52 -1.55
C ILE A 108 6.47 -2.60 -1.37
N ILE A 109 6.68 -1.72 -2.35
CA ILE A 109 7.64 -0.63 -2.21
C ILE A 109 7.04 0.43 -1.30
N VAL A 110 7.63 0.61 -0.12
CA VAL A 110 7.24 1.59 0.89
C VAL A 110 8.36 2.60 1.08
N LYS A 111 8.04 3.89 0.97
CA LYS A 111 8.99 5.00 1.15
C LYS A 111 8.79 5.71 2.47
N ASP A 112 7.56 5.72 2.98
CA ASP A 112 7.25 6.30 4.29
C ASP A 112 7.86 5.44 5.41
N GLU A 113 8.74 6.04 6.22
CA GLU A 113 9.51 5.32 7.24
C GLU A 113 8.60 4.62 8.28
N GLN A 114 7.50 5.27 8.67
CA GLN A 114 6.58 4.68 9.64
C GLN A 114 5.76 3.54 9.02
N LEU A 115 5.44 3.61 7.73
CA LEU A 115 4.84 2.47 7.02
C LEU A 115 5.81 1.29 6.86
N GLN A 116 7.12 1.53 6.73
CA GLN A 116 8.12 0.45 6.70
C GLN A 116 8.12 -0.34 8.01
N ASP A 117 7.96 0.33 9.15
CA ASP A 117 7.86 -0.32 10.46
C ASP A 117 6.59 -1.19 10.56
N TYR A 118 5.44 -0.70 10.10
CA TYR A 118 4.21 -1.50 10.07
C TYR A 118 4.33 -2.69 9.12
N GLN A 119 4.88 -2.47 7.93
CA GLN A 119 5.14 -3.53 6.94
C GLN A 119 6.01 -4.63 7.56
N ALA A 120 7.14 -4.26 8.18
CA ALA A 120 8.02 -5.21 8.87
C ALA A 120 7.32 -5.95 10.01
N GLY A 121 6.45 -5.26 10.76
CA GLY A 121 5.61 -5.84 11.79
C GLY A 121 4.70 -6.95 11.26
N PHE A 122 3.96 -6.68 10.18
CA PHE A 122 3.10 -7.68 9.53
C PHE A 122 3.90 -8.85 8.94
N ILE A 123 5.00 -8.59 8.22
CA ILE A 123 5.86 -9.64 7.66
C ILE A 123 6.33 -10.59 8.76
N LYS A 124 6.85 -10.04 9.87
CA LYS A 124 7.32 -10.83 11.01
C LYS A 124 6.18 -11.63 11.64
N MET A 125 5.02 -11.02 11.81
CA MET A 125 3.83 -11.68 12.36
C MET A 125 3.43 -12.88 11.51
N TYR A 126 3.27 -12.68 10.21
CA TYR A 126 2.86 -13.73 9.26
C TYR A 126 3.84 -14.89 9.21
N ARG A 127 5.14 -14.62 9.12
CA ARG A 127 6.17 -15.67 9.14
C ARG A 127 6.18 -16.47 10.43
N ASN A 128 6.06 -15.80 11.58
CA ASN A 128 6.03 -16.48 12.88
C ASN A 128 4.76 -17.33 13.03
N THR A 129 3.61 -16.82 12.61
CA THR A 129 2.34 -17.56 12.61
C THR A 129 2.44 -18.78 11.69
N SER A 130 2.93 -18.57 10.47
CA SER A 130 3.16 -19.63 9.49
C SER A 130 4.06 -20.73 10.03
N LYS A 131 5.19 -20.37 10.65
CA LYS A 131 6.10 -21.33 11.27
C LYS A 131 5.45 -22.08 12.43
N ALA A 132 4.86 -21.37 13.39
CA ALA A 132 4.29 -21.98 14.59
C ALA A 132 3.14 -22.94 14.26
N THR A 133 2.32 -22.62 13.26
CA THR A 133 1.28 -23.53 12.78
C THR A 133 1.85 -24.81 12.17
N ARG A 134 2.94 -24.72 11.38
CA ARG A 134 3.60 -25.92 10.85
C ARG A 134 4.23 -26.76 11.94
N ASP A 135 4.92 -26.12 12.90
CA ASP A 135 5.49 -26.79 14.06
C ASP A 135 4.40 -27.54 14.86
N PHE A 136 3.22 -26.92 15.02
CA PHE A 136 2.08 -27.53 15.69
C PHE A 136 1.58 -28.77 14.95
N VAL A 137 1.37 -28.67 13.63
CA VAL A 137 0.91 -29.81 12.81
C VAL A 137 1.94 -30.95 12.82
N GLU A 138 3.22 -30.63 12.74
CA GLU A 138 4.29 -31.63 12.83
C GLU A 138 4.30 -32.35 14.19
N ALA A 139 4.22 -31.60 15.29
CA ALA A 139 4.15 -32.16 16.63
C ALA A 139 2.88 -33.01 16.85
N PHE A 140 1.74 -32.54 16.35
CA PHE A 140 0.47 -33.26 16.38
C PHE A 140 0.58 -34.61 15.66
N ASN A 141 1.14 -34.63 14.45
CA ASN A 141 1.34 -35.87 13.68
C ASN A 141 2.30 -36.86 14.36
N LYS A 142 3.30 -36.35 15.08
CA LYS A 142 4.23 -37.16 15.88
C LYS A 142 3.66 -37.61 17.24
N GLN A 143 2.46 -37.15 17.60
CA GLN A 143 1.88 -37.33 18.93
C GLN A 143 2.76 -36.76 20.06
N ASP A 144 3.58 -35.76 19.74
CA ASP A 144 4.43 -35.08 20.71
C ASP A 144 3.65 -33.94 21.35
N ARG A 145 3.01 -34.26 22.48
CA ARG A 145 2.17 -33.30 23.20
C ARG A 145 2.96 -32.09 23.70
N SER A 146 4.21 -32.29 24.14
CA SER A 146 5.02 -31.18 24.67
C SER A 146 5.37 -30.19 23.57
N ALA A 147 5.79 -30.69 22.41
CA ALA A 147 6.08 -29.85 21.25
C ALA A 147 4.81 -29.16 20.71
N ALA A 148 3.65 -29.82 20.75
CA ALA A 148 2.39 -29.23 20.33
C ALA A 148 1.95 -28.08 21.26
N GLU A 149 2.08 -28.25 22.58
CA GLU A 149 1.79 -27.19 23.56
C GLU A 149 2.74 -25.98 23.39
N GLU A 150 4.03 -26.24 23.12
CA GLU A 150 5.00 -25.19 22.81
C GLU A 150 4.65 -24.44 21.52
N ALA A 151 4.37 -25.17 20.44
CA ALA A 151 4.00 -24.60 19.15
C ALA A 151 2.71 -23.75 19.25
N LEU A 152 1.73 -24.20 20.03
CA LEU A 152 0.51 -23.42 20.29
C LEU A 152 0.81 -22.13 21.07
N SER A 153 1.69 -22.19 22.08
CA SER A 153 2.15 -20.98 22.79
C SER A 153 2.85 -20.00 21.84
N ASN A 154 3.69 -20.52 20.94
CA ASN A 154 4.38 -19.72 19.94
C ASN A 154 3.40 -19.10 18.93
N LEU A 155 2.38 -19.84 18.52
CA LEU A 155 1.32 -19.33 17.65
C LEU A 155 0.56 -18.17 18.31
N GLN A 156 0.16 -18.31 19.57
CA GLN A 156 -0.49 -17.23 20.34
C GLN A 156 0.40 -15.98 20.46
N LYS A 157 1.69 -16.17 20.74
CA LYS A 157 2.66 -15.05 20.79
C LYS A 157 2.85 -14.41 19.42
N ALA A 158 2.84 -15.21 18.35
CA ALA A 158 2.99 -14.72 16.99
C ALA A 158 1.84 -13.82 16.57
N THR A 159 0.60 -14.12 16.98
CA THR A 159 -0.60 -13.33 16.63
C THR A 159 -0.91 -12.19 17.60
N THR A 160 -0.31 -12.18 18.80
CA THR A 160 -0.48 -11.12 19.82
C THR A 160 -0.31 -9.68 19.28
N PRO A 161 0.63 -9.37 18.36
CA PRO A 161 0.79 -8.02 17.84
C PRO A 161 -0.36 -7.52 16.93
N GLU A 162 -1.18 -8.43 16.39
CA GLU A 162 -2.16 -8.12 15.33
C GLU A 162 -3.09 -6.96 15.68
N PRO A 163 -3.78 -6.93 16.84
CA PRO A 163 -4.74 -5.86 17.13
C PRO A 163 -4.08 -4.49 17.18
N LYS A 164 -2.84 -4.42 17.71
CA LYS A 164 -2.08 -3.19 17.78
C LYS A 164 -1.60 -2.74 16.41
N LEU A 165 -1.04 -3.66 15.60
CA LEU A 165 -0.59 -3.35 14.23
C LEU A 165 -1.74 -2.79 13.39
N VAL A 166 -2.91 -3.45 13.44
CA VAL A 166 -4.11 -3.03 12.72
C VAL A 166 -4.61 -1.67 13.21
N ALA A 167 -4.67 -1.44 14.52
CA ALA A 167 -5.14 -0.16 15.06
C ALA A 167 -4.18 0.99 14.71
N ASP A 168 -2.88 0.77 14.87
CA ASP A 168 -1.85 1.79 14.63
C ASP A 168 -1.79 2.17 13.14
N ILE A 169 -1.78 1.20 12.22
CA ILE A 169 -1.73 1.51 10.79
C ILE A 169 -2.99 2.23 10.32
N ASN A 170 -4.18 1.81 10.77
CA ASN A 170 -5.43 2.48 10.41
C ASN A 170 -5.46 3.93 10.93
N THR A 171 -4.97 4.14 12.15
CA THR A 171 -4.85 5.49 12.73
C THR A 171 -3.88 6.33 11.89
N TYR A 172 -2.69 5.82 11.61
CA TYR A 172 -1.66 6.52 10.84
C TYR A 172 -2.11 6.85 9.41
N CYS A 173 -2.78 5.92 8.75
CA CYS A 173 -3.28 6.07 7.39
C CYS A 173 -4.53 6.96 7.28
N SER A 174 -5.27 7.15 8.37
CA SER A 174 -6.39 8.09 8.45
C SER A 174 -5.95 9.54 8.74
N ALA A 175 -4.75 9.73 9.28
CA ALA A 175 -4.17 11.05 9.49
C ALA A 175 -3.69 11.64 8.15
N ASN A 176 -4.19 12.85 7.82
CA ASN A 176 -3.84 13.60 6.60
C ASN A 176 -2.35 13.97 6.55
#